data_AF-A0A0H3J138-F1
#
_entry.id   AF-A0A0H3J138-F1
#
_cell.length_a   1.000
_cell.length_b   1.000
_cell.length_c   1.000
_cell.angle_alpha   90.00
_cell.angle_beta   90.00
_cell.angle_gamma   90.00
#
_symmetry.space_group_name_H-M   'P 1'
#
loop_
_entity.id
_entity.type
_entity.pdbx_description
1 polymer ?
#
loop_
_entity_poly.entity_id
_entity_poly.type
_entity_poly.pdbx_seq_one_letter_code
_entity_poly.pdbx_strand_id
1 'polypeptide(L)'
;MGNLCYTVGYSNRKLEDFIKLLSDYKINCIVDVRSIPHSNYEGAAVYNRDNIKKILNKQGIYYIYMGKELGARNEECIDEKGEISYESIRKNHSYKRGIERLMHGIEKGYNIAMMCVEKDPVNCHRAILIAHDLKKRNIYVKHILEENLVKSQGDIEEEIMDIYRVQLIKKVAQFSINSIMNNVDLDMDENDFKVEMLEEAYRMRGRDINHK
;
A
#
# COMPACT_ATOMS: atom_id res chain seq x y z
N MET A 1 -12.43 -13.44 14.64
CA MET A 1 -12.32 -11.97 14.55
C MET A 1 -11.62 -11.65 13.24
N GLY A 2 -12.16 -10.71 12.46
CA GLY A 2 -11.71 -10.53 11.07
C GLY A 2 -10.29 -10.02 10.97
N ASN A 3 -9.49 -10.65 10.12
CA ASN A 3 -8.17 -10.22 9.69
C ASN A 3 -8.27 -8.88 8.94
N LEU A 4 -8.33 -7.74 9.63
CA LEU A 4 -8.56 -6.42 9.02
C LEU A 4 -7.45 -5.44 9.37
N CYS A 5 -6.91 -4.78 8.35
CA CYS A 5 -6.03 -3.63 8.47
C CYS A 5 -6.67 -2.42 7.79
N TYR A 6 -6.59 -1.26 8.41
CA TYR A 6 -6.98 0.00 7.79
C TYR A 6 -5.77 0.69 7.17
N THR A 7 -6.03 1.64 6.26
CA THR A 7 -5.03 2.61 5.83
C THR A 7 -5.63 4.01 5.83
N VAL A 8 -4.81 5.02 6.03
CA VAL A 8 -5.25 6.42 6.01
C VAL A 8 -4.17 7.32 5.41
N GLY A 9 -4.58 8.28 4.59
CA GLY A 9 -3.74 9.34 4.08
C GLY A 9 -4.05 10.65 4.79
N TYR A 10 -3.04 11.33 5.34
CA TYR A 10 -3.31 12.62 6.00
C TYR A 10 -3.39 13.80 5.01
N SER A 11 -2.66 13.74 3.88
CA SER A 11 -2.66 14.78 2.83
C SER A 11 -2.55 16.20 3.41
N ASN A 12 -3.57 17.04 3.23
CA ASN A 12 -3.70 18.38 3.81
C ASN A 12 -4.81 18.46 4.89
N ARG A 13 -5.22 17.31 5.45
CA ARG A 13 -6.28 17.21 6.45
C ARG A 13 -5.86 17.93 7.73
N LYS A 14 -6.79 18.68 8.33
CA LYS A 14 -6.59 19.27 9.66
C LYS A 14 -6.40 18.17 10.69
N LEU A 15 -5.63 18.45 11.74
CA LEU A 15 -5.31 17.45 12.75
C LEU A 15 -6.58 16.94 13.44
N GLU A 16 -7.53 17.83 13.73
CA GLU A 16 -8.79 17.51 14.41
C GLU A 16 -9.63 16.53 13.58
N ASP A 17 -9.73 16.78 12.28
CA ASP A 17 -10.44 15.90 11.34
C ASP A 17 -9.74 14.54 11.24
N PHE A 18 -8.41 14.51 11.27
CA PHE A 18 -7.65 13.27 11.26
C PHE A 18 -7.89 12.45 12.52
N ILE A 19 -7.84 13.06 13.71
CA ILE A 19 -8.10 12.38 14.98
C ILE A 19 -9.55 11.90 15.04
N LYS A 20 -10.53 12.71 14.59
CA LYS A 20 -11.93 12.29 14.48
C LYS A 20 -12.05 11.04 13.61
N LEU A 21 -11.43 11.05 12.44
CA LEU A 21 -11.44 9.92 11.52
C LEU A 21 -10.86 8.65 12.16
N LEU A 22 -9.76 8.76 12.92
CA LEU A 22 -9.21 7.61 13.65
C LEU A 22 -10.19 7.08 14.71
N SER A 23 -10.87 7.99 15.42
CA SER A 23 -11.87 7.65 16.43
C SER A 23 -13.09 6.95 15.84
N ASP A 24 -13.63 7.45 14.73
CA ASP A 24 -14.81 6.89 14.05
C ASP A 24 -14.58 5.43 13.63
N TYR A 25 -13.37 5.13 13.18
CA TYR A 25 -12.94 3.77 12.81
C TYR A 25 -12.33 2.98 13.97
N LYS A 26 -12.35 3.53 15.19
CA LYS A 26 -11.83 2.93 16.43
C LYS A 26 -10.36 2.51 16.33
N ILE A 27 -9.58 3.23 15.55
CA ILE A 27 -8.15 2.96 15.36
C ILE A 27 -7.43 3.21 16.68
N ASN A 28 -6.76 2.18 17.18
CA ASN A 28 -5.98 2.27 18.42
C ASN A 28 -4.47 2.20 18.17
N CYS A 29 -4.04 1.95 16.93
CA CYS A 29 -2.65 1.93 16.54
C CYS A 29 -2.45 2.50 15.14
N ILE A 30 -1.58 3.50 15.02
CA ILE A 30 -1.08 4.04 13.76
C ILE A 30 0.29 3.45 13.47
N VAL A 31 0.42 2.85 12.30
CA VAL A 31 1.72 2.43 11.75
C VAL A 31 2.10 3.39 10.64
N ASP A 32 3.13 4.20 10.89
CA ASP A 32 3.63 5.16 9.91
C ASP A 32 4.62 4.50 8.97
N VAL A 33 4.22 4.38 7.70
CA VAL A 33 4.97 3.68 6.65
C VAL A 33 5.74 4.65 5.74
N ARG A 34 5.80 5.94 6.08
CA ARG A 34 6.58 6.93 5.32
C ARG A 34 8.06 6.68 5.50
N SER A 35 8.82 6.61 4.40
CA SER A 35 10.30 6.53 4.48
C SER A 35 10.91 7.73 5.19
N ILE A 36 10.34 8.93 5.00
CA ILE A 36 10.78 10.18 5.63
C ILE A 36 9.56 10.86 6.25
N PRO A 37 9.27 10.65 7.55
CA PRO A 37 8.11 11.22 8.23
C PRO A 37 8.39 12.65 8.73
N HIS A 38 8.93 13.50 7.85
CA HIS A 38 9.29 14.89 8.15
C HIS A 38 8.97 15.79 6.94
N SER A 39 8.37 16.94 7.21
CA SER A 39 8.07 17.99 6.23
C SER A 39 8.31 19.36 6.85
N ASN A 40 8.82 20.29 6.03
CA ASN A 40 8.96 21.70 6.37
C ASN A 40 7.75 22.53 5.93
N TYR A 41 6.79 21.93 5.21
CA TYR A 41 5.54 22.61 4.85
C TYR A 41 4.67 22.76 6.09
N GLU A 42 4.25 23.99 6.40
CA GLU A 42 3.53 24.34 7.62
C GLU A 42 2.27 23.48 7.83
N GLY A 43 1.47 23.27 6.77
CA GLY A 43 0.26 22.44 6.84
C GLY A 43 0.52 20.94 7.06
N ALA A 44 1.76 20.47 6.90
CA ALA A 44 2.16 19.08 7.14
C ALA A 44 3.09 18.90 8.35
N ALA A 45 3.62 19.98 8.93
CA ALA A 45 4.58 19.94 10.04
C ALA A 45 3.99 19.30 11.31
N VAL A 46 2.67 19.39 11.51
CA VAL A 46 1.96 18.69 12.59
C VAL A 46 2.06 17.17 12.47
N TYR A 47 2.19 16.66 11.23
CA TYR A 47 2.36 15.24 10.92
C TYR A 47 3.82 14.78 10.97
N ASN A 48 4.77 15.64 11.35
CA ASN A 48 6.15 15.20 11.60
C ASN A 48 6.17 14.18 12.74
N ARG A 49 6.99 13.14 12.60
CA ARG A 49 7.01 11.96 13.48
C ARG A 49 6.88 12.30 14.97
N ASP A 50 7.72 13.22 15.46
CA ASP A 50 7.80 13.51 16.88
C ASP A 50 6.57 14.28 17.39
N ASN A 51 5.95 15.08 16.52
CA ASN A 51 4.72 15.83 16.82
C ASN A 51 3.52 14.88 16.84
N ILE A 52 3.29 14.16 15.74
CA ILE A 52 2.13 13.28 15.59
C ILE A 52 2.14 12.15 16.63
N LYS A 53 3.32 11.60 16.95
CA LYS A 53 3.47 10.60 18.03
C LYS A 53 2.98 11.14 19.37
N LYS A 54 3.39 12.35 19.76
CA LYS A 54 2.97 12.96 21.03
C LYS A 54 1.47 13.20 21.06
N ILE A 55 0.90 13.67 19.94
CA ILE A 55 -0.53 13.93 19.83
C ILE A 55 -1.34 12.64 19.94
N LEU A 56 -1.02 11.62 19.15
CA LEU A 56 -1.72 10.34 19.15
C LEU A 56 -1.64 9.64 20.50
N ASN A 57 -0.47 9.62 21.13
CA ASN A 57 -0.31 9.02 22.45
C ASN A 57 -1.17 9.70 23.52
N LYS A 58 -1.37 11.03 23.45
CA LYS A 58 -2.29 11.75 24.36
C LYS A 58 -3.75 11.35 24.16
N GLN A 59 -4.11 10.87 22.97
CA GLN A 59 -5.43 10.33 22.64
C GLN A 59 -5.54 8.83 22.90
N GLY A 60 -4.52 8.19 23.50
CA GLY A 60 -4.51 6.75 23.75
C GLY A 60 -4.27 5.90 22.49
N ILE A 61 -3.84 6.50 21.39
CA ILE A 61 -3.52 5.80 20.13
C ILE A 61 -2.03 5.54 20.08
N TYR A 62 -1.63 4.27 19.94
CA TYR A 62 -0.23 3.90 19.78
C TYR A 62 0.30 4.38 18.43
N TYR A 63 1.48 5.00 18.44
CA TYR A 63 2.19 5.34 17.20
C TYR A 63 3.45 4.50 17.04
N ILE A 64 3.54 3.78 15.92
CA ILE A 64 4.68 2.95 15.55
C ILE A 64 5.24 3.43 14.22
N TYR A 65 6.51 3.83 14.22
CA TYR A 65 7.23 4.12 12.99
C TYR A 65 7.78 2.83 12.38
N MET A 66 7.42 2.55 11.12
CA MET A 66 7.89 1.40 10.34
C MET A 66 8.36 1.78 8.94
N GLY A 67 8.70 3.06 8.72
CA GLY A 67 9.20 3.53 7.42
C GLY A 67 10.53 2.92 6.99
N LYS A 68 11.31 2.34 7.91
CA LYS A 68 12.55 1.62 7.59
C LYS A 68 12.28 0.24 6.99
N GLU A 69 11.22 -0.41 7.44
CA GLU A 69 10.82 -1.75 6.99
C GLU A 69 9.85 -1.67 5.81
N LEU A 70 8.88 -0.76 5.88
CA LEU A 70 7.72 -0.69 4.98
C LEU A 70 7.66 0.57 4.12
N GLY A 71 8.70 1.41 4.17
CA GLY A 71 8.83 2.55 3.26
C GLY A 71 9.16 2.10 1.84
N ALA A 72 8.64 2.83 0.85
CA ALA A 72 8.89 2.54 -0.57
C ALA A 72 10.24 3.06 -1.09
N ARG A 73 10.92 3.96 -0.37
CA ARG A 73 12.25 4.44 -0.74
C ARG A 73 13.32 3.51 -0.18
N ASN A 74 13.78 2.58 -1.00
CA ASN A 74 14.92 1.71 -0.71
C ASN A 74 15.82 1.63 -1.94
N GLU A 75 16.97 2.33 -1.88
CA GLU A 75 17.92 2.46 -3.00
C GLU A 75 18.60 1.13 -3.35
N GLU A 76 18.60 0.14 -2.44
CA GLU A 76 19.13 -1.20 -2.71
C GLU A 76 18.13 -2.08 -3.47
N CYS A 77 16.85 -1.69 -3.53
CA CYS A 77 15.77 -2.48 -4.12
C CYS A 77 15.38 -1.91 -5.48
N ILE A 78 16.29 -2.01 -6.44
CA ILE A 78 16.11 -1.53 -7.82
C ILE A 78 15.78 -2.67 -8.79
N ASP A 79 15.25 -2.32 -9.96
CA ASP A 79 15.15 -3.19 -11.13
C ASP A 79 16.40 -3.12 -12.02
N GLU A 80 16.36 -3.82 -13.15
CA GLU A 80 17.41 -3.86 -14.16
C GLU A 80 17.73 -2.49 -14.80
N LYS A 81 16.85 -1.50 -14.64
CA LYS A 81 17.03 -0.12 -15.14
C LYS A 81 17.57 0.81 -14.06
N GLY A 82 17.79 0.31 -12.85
CA GLY A 82 18.23 1.11 -11.71
C GLY A 82 17.09 1.90 -11.03
N GLU A 83 15.83 1.58 -11.33
CA GLU A 83 14.66 2.24 -10.77
C GLU A 83 14.13 1.45 -9.57
N ILE A 84 13.55 2.13 -8.57
CA ILE A 84 13.00 1.45 -7.39
C ILE A 84 11.94 0.42 -7.84
N SER A 85 12.11 -0.82 -7.39
CA SER A 85 11.24 -1.95 -7.72
C SER A 85 10.53 -2.49 -6.50
N TYR A 86 9.20 -2.45 -6.52
CA TYR A 86 8.39 -3.03 -5.44
C TYR A 86 8.56 -4.55 -5.35
N GLU A 87 8.87 -5.23 -6.45
CA GLU A 87 9.19 -6.66 -6.43
C GLU A 87 10.50 -6.94 -5.68
N SER A 88 11.52 -6.11 -5.91
CA SER A 88 12.77 -6.18 -5.17
C SER A 88 12.56 -5.87 -3.68
N ILE A 89 11.74 -4.85 -3.35
CA ILE A 89 11.38 -4.52 -1.97
C ILE A 89 10.68 -5.71 -1.29
N ARG A 90 9.71 -6.36 -1.95
CA ARG A 90 8.99 -7.51 -1.40
C ARG A 90 9.90 -8.70 -1.09
N LYS A 91 11.04 -8.82 -1.78
CA LYS A 91 12.04 -9.85 -1.53
C LYS A 91 12.94 -9.52 -0.32
N ASN A 92 13.08 -8.25 0.04
CA ASN A 92 13.93 -7.77 1.12
C ASN A 92 13.52 -8.32 2.50
N HIS A 93 14.51 -8.77 3.29
CA HIS A 93 14.26 -9.34 4.62
C HIS A 93 13.65 -8.35 5.61
N SER A 94 14.05 -7.07 5.56
CA SER A 94 13.50 -6.03 6.43
C SER A 94 12.02 -5.82 6.16
N TYR A 95 11.65 -5.75 4.88
CA TYR A 95 10.27 -5.61 4.45
C TYR A 95 9.41 -6.80 4.88
N LYS A 96 9.88 -8.04 4.64
CA LYS A 96 9.18 -9.25 5.10
C LYS A 96 8.92 -9.21 6.60
N ARG A 97 9.93 -8.86 7.42
CA ARG A 97 9.74 -8.67 8.88
C ARG A 97 8.72 -7.59 9.22
N GLY A 98 8.66 -6.51 8.44
CA GLY A 98 7.66 -5.46 8.59
C GLY A 98 6.24 -5.99 8.38
N ILE A 99 6.01 -6.79 7.34
CA ILE A 99 4.71 -7.42 7.06
C ILE A 99 4.32 -8.37 8.19
N GLU A 100 5.23 -9.26 8.62
CA GLU A 100 4.95 -10.18 9.74
C GLU A 100 4.64 -9.43 11.04
N ARG A 101 5.34 -8.32 11.30
CA ARG A 101 5.08 -7.49 12.48
C ARG A 101 3.72 -6.80 12.43
N LEU A 102 3.26 -6.37 11.25
CA LEU A 102 1.91 -5.85 11.06
C LEU A 102 0.86 -6.94 11.35
N MET A 103 1.02 -8.12 10.76
CA MET A 103 0.12 -9.25 10.96
C MET A 103 0.03 -9.66 12.43
N HIS A 104 1.16 -9.77 13.11
CA HIS A 104 1.20 -10.07 14.55
C HIS A 104 0.47 -9.01 15.40
N GLY A 105 0.55 -7.73 14.98
CA GLY A 105 -0.22 -6.67 15.62
C GLY A 105 -1.73 -6.87 15.46
N ILE A 106 -2.17 -7.22 14.25
CA ILE A 106 -3.59 -7.52 13.96
C ILE A 106 -4.06 -8.73 14.77
N GLU A 107 -3.28 -9.80 14.79
CA GLU A 107 -3.57 -11.03 15.55
C GLU A 107 -3.69 -10.78 17.06
N LYS A 108 -2.90 -9.84 17.60
CA LYS A 108 -2.98 -9.38 18.99
C LYS A 108 -4.22 -8.53 19.30
N GLY A 109 -5.05 -8.21 18.30
CA GLY A 109 -6.26 -7.43 18.47
C GLY A 109 -6.07 -5.91 18.37
N TYR A 110 -4.93 -5.43 17.88
CA TYR A 110 -4.79 -4.01 17.55
C TYR A 110 -5.63 -3.68 16.31
N ASN A 111 -6.38 -2.58 16.39
CA ASN A 111 -7.08 -2.02 15.24
C ASN A 111 -6.14 -1.02 14.56
N ILE A 112 -5.38 -1.52 13.60
CA ILE A 112 -4.25 -0.83 12.98
C ILE A 112 -4.71 -0.04 11.76
N ALA A 113 -4.25 1.21 11.64
CA ALA A 113 -4.22 1.93 10.38
C ALA A 113 -2.79 2.24 9.92
N MET A 114 -2.45 1.86 8.68
CA MET A 114 -1.21 2.27 8.03
C MET A 114 -1.34 3.71 7.50
N MET A 115 -0.45 4.60 7.94
CA MET A 115 -0.50 6.03 7.60
C MET A 115 0.56 6.40 6.57
N CYS A 116 0.16 7.16 5.54
CA CYS A 116 1.07 7.84 4.59
C CYS A 116 0.54 9.25 4.22
N VAL A 117 1.17 9.92 3.26
CA VAL A 117 0.86 11.29 2.84
C VAL A 117 -0.35 11.33 1.91
N GLU A 118 -0.35 10.53 0.85
CA GLU A 118 -1.30 10.65 -0.26
C GLU A 118 -2.72 10.38 0.22
N LYS A 119 -3.69 11.23 -0.13
CA LYS A 119 -5.10 10.98 0.23
C LYS A 119 -5.61 9.71 -0.45
N ASP A 120 -5.38 9.64 -1.76
CA ASP A 120 -5.87 8.57 -2.60
C ASP A 120 -4.93 7.35 -2.56
N PRO A 121 -5.39 6.19 -2.03
CA PRO A 121 -4.59 4.98 -1.89
C PRO A 121 -4.03 4.45 -3.21
N VAL A 122 -4.73 4.60 -4.35
CA VAL A 122 -4.21 4.12 -5.64
C VAL A 122 -2.91 4.83 -6.03
N ASN A 123 -2.66 6.02 -5.48
CA ASN A 123 -1.45 6.81 -5.71
C ASN A 123 -0.36 6.56 -4.65
N CYS A 124 -0.53 5.60 -3.75
CA CYS A 124 0.32 5.42 -2.58
C CYS A 124 0.90 4.00 -2.49
N HIS A 125 2.16 3.90 -2.05
CA HIS A 125 2.79 2.61 -1.79
C HIS A 125 2.05 1.81 -0.71
N ARG A 126 1.34 2.46 0.22
CA ARG A 126 0.58 1.73 1.24
C ARG A 126 -0.46 0.78 0.63
N ALA A 127 -1.02 1.10 -0.54
CA ALA A 127 -1.97 0.23 -1.23
C ALA A 127 -1.28 -0.70 -2.23
N ILE A 128 -0.33 -0.16 -3.01
CA ILE A 128 0.29 -0.87 -4.14
C ILE A 128 1.39 -1.83 -3.70
N LEU A 129 2.12 -1.50 -2.63
CA LEU A 129 3.18 -2.35 -2.06
C LEU A 129 2.63 -3.19 -0.89
N ILE A 130 2.19 -2.51 0.17
CA ILE A 130 1.96 -3.15 1.48
C ILE A 130 0.60 -3.87 1.51
N ALA A 131 -0.49 -3.19 1.17
CA ALA A 131 -1.84 -3.77 1.24
C ALA A 131 -2.04 -4.93 0.27
N HIS A 132 -1.42 -4.87 -0.91
CA HIS A 132 -1.32 -6.02 -1.81
C HIS A 132 -0.77 -7.28 -1.10
N ASP A 133 0.35 -7.14 -0.39
CA ASP A 133 1.01 -8.26 0.29
C ASP A 133 0.22 -8.77 1.50
N LEU A 134 -0.47 -7.87 2.20
CA LEU A 134 -1.42 -8.22 3.25
C LEU A 134 -2.60 -9.02 2.68
N LYS A 135 -3.18 -8.58 1.55
CA LYS A 135 -4.28 -9.27 0.88
C LYS A 135 -3.89 -10.69 0.45
N LYS A 136 -2.69 -10.86 -0.15
CA LYS A 136 -2.15 -12.20 -0.49
C LYS A 136 -1.99 -13.13 0.72
N ARG A 137 -1.93 -12.57 1.94
CA ARG A 137 -1.86 -13.30 3.21
C ARG A 137 -3.21 -13.36 3.92
N ASN A 138 -4.32 -13.17 3.19
CA ASN A 138 -5.68 -13.21 3.71
C ASN A 138 -5.97 -12.17 4.81
N ILE A 139 -5.30 -11.02 4.74
CA ILE A 139 -5.63 -9.84 5.54
C ILE A 139 -6.46 -8.91 4.68
N TYR A 140 -7.71 -8.67 5.07
CA TYR A 140 -8.56 -7.66 4.47
C TYR A 140 -7.96 -6.28 4.72
N VAL A 141 -7.95 -5.44 3.69
CA VAL A 141 -7.50 -4.06 3.81
C VAL A 141 -8.63 -3.10 3.41
N LYS A 142 -8.87 -2.10 4.26
CA LYS A 142 -9.81 -0.99 4.01
C LYS A 142 -9.08 0.35 4.02
N HIS A 143 -9.19 1.11 2.95
CA HIS A 143 -8.60 2.43 2.83
C HIS A 143 -9.61 3.49 3.23
N ILE A 144 -9.35 4.17 4.35
CA ILE A 144 -10.18 5.25 4.85
C ILE A 144 -9.90 6.50 4.03
N LEU A 145 -10.92 6.99 3.33
CA LEU A 145 -10.86 8.24 2.56
C LEU A 145 -11.52 9.39 3.33
N GLU A 146 -12.70 9.15 3.90
CA GLU A 146 -13.47 10.06 4.75
C GLU A 146 -14.32 9.27 5.77
N GLU A 147 -15.04 9.98 6.65
CA GLU A 147 -15.86 9.39 7.74
C GLU A 147 -16.75 8.22 7.27
N ASN A 148 -17.44 8.38 6.13
CA ASN A 148 -18.32 7.36 5.56
C ASN A 148 -17.86 6.87 4.17
N LEU A 149 -16.58 7.04 3.85
CA LEU A 149 -16.04 6.64 2.56
C LEU A 149 -14.79 5.78 2.76
N VAL A 150 -14.92 4.49 2.45
CA VAL A 150 -13.83 3.53 2.42
C VAL A 150 -13.77 2.84 1.07
N LYS A 151 -12.55 2.53 0.63
CA LYS A 151 -12.30 1.60 -0.47
C LYS A 151 -11.77 0.28 0.09
N SER A 152 -12.19 -0.84 -0.46
CA SER A 152 -11.53 -2.13 -0.26
C SER A 152 -10.25 -2.20 -1.10
N GLN A 153 -9.33 -3.12 -0.79
CA GLN A 153 -8.22 -3.40 -1.71
C GLN A 153 -8.72 -3.92 -3.07
N GLY A 154 -9.86 -4.60 -3.13
CA GLY A 154 -10.48 -4.99 -4.41
C GLY A 154 -10.85 -3.78 -5.27
N ASP A 155 -11.37 -2.72 -4.66
CA ASP A 155 -11.71 -1.49 -5.39
C ASP A 155 -10.45 -0.82 -5.97
N ILE A 156 -9.32 -0.89 -5.26
CA ILE A 156 -8.02 -0.41 -5.77
C ILE A 156 -7.54 -1.25 -6.96
N GLU A 157 -7.75 -2.57 -6.89
CA GLU A 157 -7.39 -3.48 -7.96
C GLU A 157 -8.21 -3.24 -9.22
N GLU A 158 -9.53 -3.05 -9.08
CA GLU A 158 -10.39 -2.66 -10.19
C GLU A 158 -9.94 -1.33 -10.80
N GLU A 159 -9.58 -0.35 -9.98
CA GLU A 159 -9.12 0.96 -10.43
C GLU A 159 -7.79 0.88 -11.20
N ILE A 160 -6.79 0.15 -10.72
CA ILE A 160 -5.53 -0.01 -11.46
C ILE A 160 -5.72 -0.82 -12.75
N MET A 161 -6.61 -1.81 -12.74
CA MET A 161 -6.94 -2.57 -13.95
C MET A 161 -7.57 -1.68 -15.02
N ASP A 162 -8.42 -0.73 -14.62
CA ASP A 162 -9.00 0.25 -15.54
C ASP A 162 -7.97 1.28 -16.03
N ILE A 163 -7.13 1.82 -15.13
CA ILE A 163 -6.05 2.76 -15.47
C ILE A 163 -5.14 2.20 -16.57
N TYR A 164 -4.79 0.90 -16.49
CA TYR A 164 -3.87 0.26 -17.43
C TYR A 164 -4.56 -0.63 -18.46
N ARG A 165 -5.90 -0.53 -18.62
CA ARG A 165 -6.70 -1.43 -19.47
C ARG A 165 -6.11 -1.62 -20.86
N VAL A 166 -5.69 -0.55 -21.52
CA VAL A 166 -5.13 -0.59 -22.89
C VAL A 166 -3.76 -1.28 -22.90
N GLN A 167 -2.91 -1.00 -21.92
CA GLN A 167 -1.57 -1.58 -21.80
C GLN A 167 -1.66 -3.09 -21.50
N LEU A 168 -2.60 -3.50 -20.64
CA LEU A 168 -2.86 -4.90 -20.33
C LEU A 168 -3.36 -5.66 -21.55
N ILE A 169 -4.31 -5.12 -22.33
CA ILE A 169 -4.77 -5.75 -23.59
C ILE A 169 -3.59 -5.98 -24.55
N LYS A 170 -2.69 -5.01 -24.69
CA LYS A 170 -1.47 -5.18 -25.51
C LYS A 170 -0.57 -6.30 -24.98
N LYS A 171 -0.42 -6.40 -23.66
CA LYS A 171 0.34 -7.46 -22.99
C LYS A 171 -0.25 -8.85 -23.29
N VAL A 172 -1.58 -8.99 -23.21
CA VAL A 172 -2.31 -10.23 -23.56
C VAL A 172 -2.00 -10.68 -24.99
N ALA A 173 -2.11 -9.74 -25.94
CA ALA A 173 -1.83 -10.02 -27.34
C ALA A 173 -0.37 -10.48 -27.54
N GLN A 174 0.58 -9.83 -26.84
CA GLN A 174 1.98 -10.19 -26.90
C GLN A 174 2.27 -11.58 -26.32
N PHE A 175 1.66 -11.95 -25.19
CA PHE A 175 1.77 -13.31 -24.63
C PHE A 175 1.28 -14.37 -25.62
N SER A 176 0.13 -14.11 -26.25
CA SER A 176 -0.45 -15.02 -27.25
C SER A 176 0.48 -15.20 -28.46
N ILE A 177 1.04 -14.10 -28.99
CA ILE A 177 1.99 -14.14 -30.11
C ILE A 177 3.25 -14.93 -29.72
N ASN A 178 3.82 -14.66 -28.55
CA ASN A 178 5.04 -15.33 -28.08
C ASN A 178 4.84 -16.84 -27.87
N SER A 179 3.68 -17.25 -27.35
CA SER A 179 3.31 -18.65 -27.20
C SER A 179 3.29 -19.38 -28.55
N ILE A 180 2.62 -18.78 -29.54
CA ILE A 180 2.56 -19.31 -30.91
C ILE A 180 3.96 -19.39 -31.52
N MET A 181 4.78 -18.33 -31.40
CA MET A 181 6.12 -18.29 -31.96
C MET A 181 7.08 -19.34 -31.38
N ASN A 182 6.90 -19.70 -30.10
CA ASN A 182 7.77 -20.64 -29.41
C ASN A 182 7.21 -22.07 -29.37
N ASN A 183 6.04 -22.33 -29.99
CA ASN A 183 5.30 -23.60 -29.87
C ASN A 183 5.11 -24.05 -28.41
N VAL A 184 4.82 -23.09 -27.52
CA VAL A 184 4.54 -23.35 -26.10
C VAL A 184 3.06 -23.13 -25.88
N ASP A 185 2.33 -24.16 -25.47
CA ASP A 185 0.95 -23.99 -25.02
C ASP A 185 0.94 -23.18 -23.72
N LEU A 186 0.09 -22.15 -23.66
CA LEU A 186 -0.17 -21.42 -22.42
C LEU A 186 -1.11 -22.26 -21.58
N ASP A 187 -0.57 -23.12 -20.72
CA ASP A 187 -1.30 -23.83 -19.67
C ASP A 187 -1.71 -22.84 -18.55
N MET A 188 -2.51 -21.84 -18.89
CA MET A 188 -3.08 -20.86 -17.96
C MET A 188 -4.60 -20.83 -18.13
N ASP A 189 -5.33 -21.02 -17.04
CA ASP A 189 -6.78 -20.84 -17.04
C ASP A 189 -7.18 -19.36 -16.97
N GLU A 190 -8.48 -19.07 -17.01
CA GLU A 190 -8.99 -17.70 -16.94
C GLU A 190 -8.60 -16.98 -15.62
N ASN A 191 -8.50 -17.71 -14.52
CA ASN A 191 -8.14 -17.15 -13.22
C ASN A 191 -6.64 -16.84 -13.16
N ASP A 192 -5.79 -17.76 -13.63
CA ASP A 192 -4.35 -17.55 -13.75
C ASP A 192 -4.07 -16.30 -14.59
N PHE A 193 -4.82 -16.14 -15.68
CA PHE A 193 -4.71 -14.98 -16.54
C PHE A 193 -5.08 -13.67 -15.84
N LYS A 194 -6.21 -13.65 -15.13
CA LYS A 194 -6.64 -12.47 -14.36
C LYS A 194 -5.62 -12.10 -13.27
N VAL A 195 -5.07 -13.10 -12.58
CA VAL A 195 -4.04 -12.90 -11.56
C VAL A 195 -2.80 -12.28 -12.18
N GLU A 196 -2.30 -12.79 -13.31
CA GLU A 196 -1.10 -12.23 -13.95
C GLU A 196 -1.34 -10.80 -14.46
N MET A 197 -2.50 -10.51 -15.05
CA MET A 197 -2.83 -9.14 -15.48
C MET A 197 -2.91 -8.18 -14.31
N LEU A 198 -3.44 -8.64 -13.17
CA LEU A 198 -3.48 -7.84 -11.97
C LEU A 198 -2.08 -7.58 -11.41
N GLU A 199 -1.21 -8.59 -11.35
CA GLU A 199 0.20 -8.39 -10.96
C GLU A 199 0.90 -7.40 -11.88
N GLU A 200 0.66 -7.49 -13.19
CA GLU A 200 1.21 -6.53 -14.16
C GLU A 200 0.68 -5.10 -13.90
N ALA A 201 -0.60 -4.94 -13.56
CA ALA A 201 -1.15 -3.65 -13.17
C ALA A 201 -0.49 -3.10 -11.89
N TYR A 202 -0.24 -3.94 -10.88
CA TYR A 202 0.53 -3.54 -9.70
C TYR A 202 1.97 -3.12 -10.05
N ARG A 203 2.66 -3.83 -10.95
CA ARG A 203 4.01 -3.48 -11.42
C ARG A 203 4.01 -2.13 -12.16
N MET A 204 3.07 -1.92 -13.07
CA MET A 204 2.90 -0.65 -13.77
C MET A 204 2.65 0.49 -12.77
N ARG A 205 1.76 0.25 -11.80
CA ARG A 205 1.42 1.27 -10.82
C ARG A 205 2.56 1.62 -9.87
N GLY A 206 3.32 0.62 -9.42
CA GLY A 206 4.50 0.83 -8.58
C GLY A 206 5.53 1.73 -9.26
N ARG A 207 5.78 1.51 -10.56
CA ARG A 207 6.66 2.38 -11.37
C ARG A 207 6.13 3.81 -11.42
N ASP A 208 4.86 4.00 -11.78
CA ASP A 208 4.26 5.34 -11.88
C ASP A 208 4.31 6.12 -10.56
N ILE A 209 4.21 5.44 -9.40
CA ILE A 209 4.34 6.08 -8.08
C ILE A 209 5.78 6.50 -7.81
N ASN A 210 6.77 5.69 -8.20
CA ASN A 210 8.18 5.99 -7.95
C ASN A 210 8.72 7.13 -8.83
N HIS A 211 8.03 7.48 -9.92
CA HIS A 211 8.38 8.59 -10.82
C HIS A 211 7.74 9.94 -10.44
N LYS A 212 6.96 10.02 -9.35
CA LYS A 212 6.35 11.27 -8.83
C LYS A 212 7.20 11.94 -7.77
#